data_AF-A0A356ATD9-F1
#
_entry.id   AF-A0A356ATD9-F1
#
_cell.length_a   1.000
_cell.length_b   1.000
_cell.length_c   1.000
_cell.angle_alpha   90.00
_cell.angle_beta   90.00
_cell.angle_gamma   90.00
#
_symmetry.space_group_name_H-M   'P 1'
#
loop_
_entity.id
_entity.type
_entity.pdbx_description
1 polymer ?
#
loop_
_entity_poly.entity_id
_entity_poly.type
_entity_poly.pdbx_seq_one_letter_code
_entity_poly.pdbx_strand_id
1 'polypeptide(L)' 'MIKLGVNSVLFGGFDFDTAAKYIALAGYDGLEISAIKGMCEHLDLDDWKSQENMLKETMEKYNLSFLA' A
#
# COMPACT_ATOMS: atom_id res chain seq x y z
N MET A 1 -17.50 -12.90 6.04
CA MET A 1 -17.71 -11.61 5.35
C MET A 1 -16.56 -11.43 4.37
N ILE A 2 -16.80 -10.88 3.18
CA ILE A 2 -15.75 -10.67 2.17
C ILE A 2 -14.89 -9.46 2.59
N LYS A 3 -13.57 -9.49 2.36
CA LYS A 3 -12.70 -8.32 2.48
C LYS A 3 -12.68 -7.54 1.17
N LEU A 4 -12.86 -6.23 1.23
CA LEU A 4 -12.73 -5.33 0.09
C LEU A 4 -11.30 -4.79 0.03
N GLY A 5 -10.59 -5.15 -1.04
CA GLY A 5 -9.23 -4.68 -1.32
C GLY A 5 -9.17 -3.70 -2.48
N VAL A 6 -8.06 -2.98 -2.57
CA VAL A 6 -7.71 -2.11 -3.70
C VAL A 6 -6.24 -2.25 -4.04
N ASN A 7 -5.88 -2.16 -5.31
CA ASN A 7 -4.48 -2.15 -5.70
C ASN A 7 -3.92 -0.72 -5.62
N SER A 8 -2.78 -0.55 -4.94
CA SER A 8 -2.17 0.78 -4.76
C SER A 8 -1.65 1.40 -6.06
N VAL A 9 -1.63 0.67 -7.19
CA VAL A 9 -1.34 1.19 -8.53
C VAL A 9 -2.24 2.37 -8.91
N LEU A 10 -3.47 2.40 -8.40
CA LEU A 10 -4.41 3.50 -8.64
C LEU A 10 -3.98 4.82 -7.99
N PHE A 11 -2.96 4.78 -7.12
CA PHE A 11 -2.37 5.93 -6.44
C PHE A 11 -0.97 6.26 -6.99
N GLY A 12 -0.65 5.84 -8.22
CA GLY A 12 0.57 6.25 -8.90
C GLY A 12 0.73 7.78 -8.89
N GLY A 13 1.93 8.25 -8.53
CA GLY A 13 2.24 9.68 -8.35
C GLY A 13 2.10 10.20 -6.92
N PHE A 14 1.64 9.37 -5.98
CA PHE A 14 1.65 9.65 -4.54
C PHE A 14 2.62 8.71 -3.81
N ASP A 15 3.01 9.05 -2.59
CA ASP A 15 3.77 8.15 -1.72
C ASP A 15 2.86 7.11 -1.05
N PHE A 16 3.46 6.05 -0.50
CA PHE A 16 2.72 4.94 0.11
C PHE A 16 1.89 5.36 1.33
N ASP A 17 2.38 6.28 2.18
CA ASP A 17 1.62 6.76 3.36
C ASP A 17 0.36 7.50 2.92
N THR A 18 0.46 8.34 1.88
CA THR A 18 -0.67 9.04 1.29
C THR A 18 -1.67 8.07 0.67
N ALA A 19 -1.19 7.07 -0.08
CA ALA A 19 -2.06 6.03 -0.63
C ALA A 19 -2.82 5.28 0.49
N ALA A 20 -2.11 4.77 1.50
CA ALA A 20 -2.70 4.04 2.61
C ALA A 20 -3.72 4.88 3.41
N LYS A 21 -3.41 6.16 3.66
CA LYS A 21 -4.31 7.09 4.33
C LYS A 21 -5.67 7.17 3.62
N TYR A 22 -5.66 7.40 2.31
CA TYR A 22 -6.89 7.60 1.56
C TYR A 22 -7.63 6.28 1.28
N ILE A 23 -6.92 5.17 1.17
CA ILE A 23 -7.53 3.83 1.10
C ILE A 23 -8.31 3.52 2.39
N ALA A 24 -7.72 3.79 3.55
CA ALA A 24 -8.41 3.62 4.83
C ALA A 24 -9.61 4.57 4.98
N LEU A 25 -9.45 5.85 4.60
CA LEU A 25 -10.56 6.81 4.62
C LEU A 25 -11.73 6.42 3.69
N ALA A 26 -11.45 5.70 2.60
CA ALA A 26 -12.46 5.18 1.68
C ALA A 26 -13.16 3.90 2.20
N GLY A 27 -12.71 3.33 3.33
CA GLY A 27 -13.35 2.19 3.98
C GLY A 27 -12.94 0.82 3.44
N TYR A 28 -11.79 0.71 2.76
CA TYR A 28 -11.22 -0.58 2.35
C TYR A 28 -10.63 -1.33 3.55
N ASP A 29 -10.63 -2.66 3.49
CA ASP A 29 -10.04 -3.53 4.52
C ASP A 29 -8.51 -3.68 4.35
N GLY A 30 -8.00 -3.35 3.16
CA GLY A 30 -6.60 -3.55 2.83
C GLY A 30 -6.26 -3.22 1.39
N LEU A 31 -5.00 -3.44 1.03
CA LEU A 31 -4.48 -3.17 -0.31
C LEU A 31 -3.48 -4.21 -0.78
N GLU A 32 -3.34 -4.31 -2.11
CA GLU A 32 -2.22 -4.96 -2.78
C GLU A 32 -1.17 -3.89 -3.13
N ILE A 33 0.09 -4.14 -2.79
CA ILE A 33 1.17 -3.16 -2.98
C ILE A 33 1.71 -3.19 -4.42
N SER A 34 1.84 -2.01 -5.04
CA SER A 34 2.33 -1.88 -6.41
C SER A 34 3.86 -1.80 -6.43
N ALA A 35 4.47 -2.61 -7.30
CA ALA A 35 5.91 -2.70 -7.48
C ALA A 35 6.29 -2.55 -8.97
N ILE A 36 5.59 -1.68 -9.69
CA ILE A 36 5.70 -1.55 -11.14
C ILE A 36 6.71 -0.45 -11.46
N LYS A 37 7.93 -0.87 -11.81
CA LYS A 37 9.05 0.03 -12.11
C LYS A 37 8.72 1.01 -13.23
N GLY A 38 8.97 2.30 -12.99
CA GLY A 38 8.68 3.40 -13.92
C GLY A 38 7.20 3.81 -14.00
N MET A 39 6.33 3.30 -13.13
CA MET A 39 4.91 3.66 -13.09
C MET A 39 4.39 3.90 -11.67
N CYS A 40 4.37 2.87 -10.83
CA CYS A 40 3.98 2.96 -9.42
C CYS A 40 4.84 2.00 -8.60
N GLU A 41 5.86 2.56 -7.95
CA GLU A 41 6.82 1.85 -7.12
C GLU A 41 6.57 2.19 -5.65
N HIS A 42 5.46 1.71 -5.09
CA HIS A 42 5.25 1.77 -3.63
C HIS A 42 6.10 0.71 -2.90
N LEU A 43 6.53 -0.32 -3.63
CA LEU A 43 7.53 -1.29 -3.22
C LEU A 43 8.62 -1.38 -4.30
N ASP A 44 9.83 -0.94 -3.98
CA ASP A 44 11.00 -1.27 -4.80
C ASP A 44 11.48 -2.70 -4.50
N LEU A 45 11.42 -3.59 -5.49
CA LEU A 45 11.82 -5.00 -5.34
C LEU A 45 13.34 -5.19 -5.24
N ASP A 46 14.13 -4.23 -5.75
CA ASP A 46 15.60 -4.28 -5.69
C ASP A 46 16.10 -3.94 -4.27
N ASP A 47 15.32 -3.19 -3.48
CA ASP A 47 15.65 -2.77 -2.11
C ASP A 47 14.45 -2.88 -1.12
N TRP A 48 13.65 -3.94 -1.23
CA TRP A 48 12.42 -4.07 -0.44
C TRP A 48 12.67 -4.12 1.08
N LYS A 49 13.84 -4.63 1.51
CA LYS A 49 14.18 -4.80 2.93
C LYS A 49 14.32 -3.47 3.65
N SER A 50 14.80 -2.42 2.97
CA SER A 50 14.90 -1.09 3.58
C SER A 50 13.52 -0.47 3.84
N GLN A 51 12.51 -0.89 3.09
CA GLN A 51 11.13 -0.40 3.17
C GLN A 51 10.26 -1.19 4.16
N GLU A 52 10.65 -2.41 4.54
CA GLU A 52 9.80 -3.35 5.30
C GLU A 52 9.16 -2.75 6.56
N ASN A 53 9.95 -2.06 7.39
CA ASN A 53 9.45 -1.46 8.63
C ASN A 53 8.46 -0.33 8.35
N MET A 54 8.80 0.58 7.44
CA MET A 54 7.92 1.69 7.05
C MET A 54 6.58 1.18 6.50
N LEU A 55 6.62 0.14 5.66
CA LEU A 55 5.43 -0.48 5.10
C LEU A 55 4.54 -1.08 6.19
N LYS A 56 5.10 -1.86 7.12
CA LYS A 56 4.35 -2.46 8.24
C LYS A 56 3.77 -1.40 9.17
N GLU A 57 4.57 -0.41 9.58
CA GLU A 57 4.13 0.69 10.44
C GLU A 57 2.99 1.49 9.79
N THR A 58 3.06 1.72 8.47
CA THR A 58 2.01 2.43 7.72
C THR A 58 0.69 1.64 7.72
N MET A 59 0.75 0.32 7.50
CA MET A 59 -0.45 -0.51 7.51
C MET A 59 -1.10 -0.58 8.90
N GLU A 60 -0.28 -0.68 9.95
CA GLU A 60 -0.75 -0.62 11.35
C GLU A 60 -1.39 0.74 11.66
N LYS A 61 -0.72 1.83 11.30
CA LYS A 61 -1.19 3.22 11.49
C LYS A 61 -2.59 3.46 10.91
N TYR A 62 -2.89 2.86 9.76
CA TYR A 62 -4.16 3.04 9.06
C TYR A 62 -5.13 1.84 9.21
N ASN A 63 -4.80 0.86 10.05
CA ASN A 63 -5.60 -0.34 10.27
C ASN A 63 -5.97 -1.07 8.96
N LEU A 64 -5.01 -1.19 8.04
CA LEU A 64 -5.15 -1.89 6.76
C LEU A 64 -4.42 -3.22 6.79
N SER A 65 -4.90 -4.19 6.01
CA SER A 65 -4.18 -5.45 5.73
C SER A 65 -3.42 -5.37 4.41
N PHE A 66 -2.22 -5.95 4.33
CA PHE A 66 -1.70 -6.38 3.03
C PHE A 66 -2.59 -7.52 2.53
N LEU A 67 -3.16 -7.32 1.35
CA LEU A 67 -3.92 -8.30 0.59
C LEU A 67 -3.03 -8.77 -0.57
N ALA A 68 -3.28 -10.00 -1.03
CA ALA A 68 -2.50 -10.82 -1.98
C ALA A 68 -1.32 -10.15 -2.72
#